data_AF-A0A7C2SPT9-F1
#
_entry.id   AF-A0A7C2SPT9-F1
#
_cell.length_a   1.000
_cell.length_b   1.000
_cell.length_c   1.000
_cell.angle_alpha   90.00
_cell.angle_beta   90.00
_cell.angle_gamma   90.00
#
_symmetry.space_group_name_H-M   'P 1'
#
loop_
_entity.id
_entity.type
_entity.pdbx_description
1 polymer ?
#
loop_
_entity_poly.entity_id
_entity_poly.type
_entity_poly.pdbx_seq_one_letter_code
_entity_poly.pdbx_strand_id
1 'polypeptide(L)' 'MGQGGARTVDVTIRIEKGRARDLDEVVRALEASGLTGTERHDRFLIVNGSVDAEKLEALKRVAGVASVREDRVYRAQ' A
#
# COMPACT_ATOMS: atom_id res chain seq x y z
N MET A 1 1.99 -4.34 30.41
CA MET A 1 2.71 -4.33 29.12
C MET A 1 1.66 -4.19 28.04
N GLY A 2 1.69 -3.09 27.28
CA GLY A 2 0.60 -2.69 26.39
C GLY A 2 0.38 -3.69 25.28
N GLN A 3 -0.89 -4.08 25.08
CA GLN A 3 -1.32 -4.70 23.84
C GLN A 3 -1.21 -3.63 22.74
N GLY A 4 -0.06 -3.56 22.07
CA GLY A 4 0.05 -2.90 20.77
C GLY A 4 -0.64 -3.80 19.76
N GLY A 5 -1.97 -3.73 19.68
CA GLY A 5 -2.72 -4.43 18.64
C GLY A 5 -2.24 -3.91 17.29
N ALA A 6 -1.78 -4.81 16.43
CA ALA A 6 -1.41 -4.49 15.05
C ALA A 6 -2.61 -3.80 14.39
N ARG A 7 -2.56 -2.47 14.31
CA ARG A 7 -3.63 -1.69 13.72
C ARG A 7 -3.41 -1.72 12.22
N THR A 8 -4.17 -2.56 11.53
CA THR A 8 -4.23 -2.55 10.08
C THR A 8 -4.88 -1.24 9.61
N VAL A 9 -4.29 -0.62 8.60
CA VAL A 9 -4.81 0.57 7.92
C VAL A 9 -4.97 0.28 6.44
N ASP A 10 -6.05 0.79 5.86
CA ASP A 10 -6.23 0.77 4.42
C ASP A 10 -5.34 1.82 3.78
N VAL A 11 -4.78 1.47 2.62
CA VAL A 11 -3.84 2.32 1.90
C VAL A 11 -4.14 2.34 0.41
N THR A 12 -4.04 3.54 -0.16
CA THR A 12 -3.97 3.77 -1.59
C THR A 12 -2.51 4.04 -1.96
N ILE A 13 -1.95 3.20 -2.82
CA ILE A 13 -0.56 3.27 -3.28
C ILE A 13 -0.54 3.67 -4.74
N ARG A 14 0.20 4.73 -5.06
CA ARG A 14 0.42 5.18 -6.43
C ARG A 14 1.76 4.69 -6.93
N ILE A 15 1.77 4.10 -8.11
CA ILE A 15 2.97 3.56 -8.75
C ILE A 15 3.53 4.60 -9.73
N GLU A 16 4.86 4.64 -9.85
CA GLU A 16 5.55 5.51 -10.79
C GLU A 16 5.11 5.22 -12.23
N LYS A 17 4.84 6.28 -13.02
CA LYS A 17 4.38 6.13 -14.41
C LYS A 17 5.35 5.34 -15.30
N GLY A 18 6.65 5.43 -15.01
CA GLY A 18 7.70 4.69 -15.73
C GLY A 18 7.70 3.18 -15.46
N ARG A 19 7.04 2.72 -14.39
CA ARG A 19 6.99 1.32 -13.95
C ARG A 19 5.72 0.58 -14.38
N ALA A 20 4.93 1.16 -15.27
CA ALA A 20 3.67 0.56 -15.73
C ALA A 20 3.85 -0.85 -16.32
N ARG A 21 5.00 -1.14 -16.95
CA ARG A 21 5.32 -2.48 -17.49
C ARG A 21 5.79 -3.47 -16.42
N ASP A 22 6.20 -2.96 -15.26
CA ASP A 22 6.76 -3.72 -14.14
C ASP A 22 5.76 -3.80 -12.97
N LEU A 23 4.48 -3.48 -13.21
CA LEU A 23 3.48 -3.35 -12.15
C LEU A 23 3.34 -4.62 -11.30
N ASP A 24 3.39 -5.79 -11.93
CA ASP A 24 3.37 -7.08 -11.22
C ASP A 24 4.57 -7.25 -10.28
N GLU A 25 5.76 -6.79 -10.68
CA GLU A 25 6.96 -6.84 -9.84
C GLU A 25 6.82 -5.92 -8.64
N VAL A 26 6.33 -4.70 -8.86
CA VAL A 26 6.08 -3.73 -7.79
C VAL A 26 5.04 -4.27 -6.80
N VAL A 27 3.95 -4.87 -7.30
CA VAL A 27 2.91 -5.46 -6.45
C VAL A 27 3.46 -6.61 -5.60
N ARG A 28 4.27 -7.51 -6.17
CA ARG A 28 4.91 -8.58 -5.39
C ARG A 28 5.83 -8.03 -4.31
N ALA A 29 6.56 -6.94 -4.59
CA ALA A 29 7.41 -6.28 -3.60
C ALA A 29 6.60 -5.60 -2.49
N LEU A 30 5.43 -5.03 -2.81
CA LEU A 30 4.49 -4.48 -1.83
C LEU A 30 3.94 -5.58 -0.91
N GLU A 31 3.52 -6.72 -1.47
CA GLU A 31 3.04 -7.87 -0.72
C GLU A 31 4.12 -8.45 0.20
N ALA A 32 5.35 -8.60 -0.31
CA ALA A 32 6.50 -9.02 0.50
C ALA A 32 6.83 -8.03 1.63
N SER A 33 6.48 -6.74 1.46
CA SER A 33 6.63 -5.69 2.47
C SER A 33 5.46 -5.64 3.47
N GLY A 34 4.46 -6.49 3.31
CA GLY A 34 3.35 -6.66 4.24
C GLY A 34 2.01 -6.08 3.77
N LEU A 35 1.89 -5.66 2.51
CA LEU A 35 0.58 -5.35 1.93
C LEU A 35 -0.25 -6.63 1.79
N THR A 36 -1.51 -6.54 2.18
CA THR A 36 -2.49 -7.63 2.06
C THR A 36 -3.77 -7.10 1.44
N GLY A 37 -4.65 -7.98 0.93
CA GLY A 37 -5.90 -7.54 0.31
C GLY A 37 -5.71 -6.70 -0.96
N THR A 38 -4.64 -6.98 -1.72
CA THR A 38 -4.22 -6.19 -2.87
C THR A 38 -5.31 -6.11 -3.95
N GLU A 39 -5.75 -4.89 -4.27
CA GLU A 39 -6.59 -4.58 -5.43
C GLU A 39 -5.80 -3.71 -6.42
N ARG A 40 -5.80 -4.09 -7.69
CA ARG A 40 -4.99 -3.44 -8.73
C ARG A 40 -5.87 -2.65 -9.70
N HIS A 41 -5.52 -1.38 -9.89
CA HIS A 41 -6.14 -0.49 -10.86
C HIS A 41 -5.12 -0.05 -11.92
N ASP A 42 -4.80 -0.97 -12.83
CA ASP A 42 -3.73 -0.82 -13.83
C ASP A 42 -3.87 0.45 -14.69
N ARG A 43 -5.12 0.80 -15.05
CA ARG A 43 -5.44 2.00 -15.84
C ARG A 43 -4.97 3.30 -15.18
N PHE A 44 -4.93 3.34 -13.85
CA PHE A 44 -4.57 4.52 -13.06
C PHE A 44 -3.22 4.38 -12.36
N LEU A 45 -2.57 3.22 -12.47
CA LEU A 45 -1.36 2.87 -11.74
C LEU A 45 -1.53 3.04 -10.23
N ILE A 46 -2.67 2.54 -9.74
CA ILE A 46 -3.05 2.57 -8.32
C ILE A 46 -3.15 1.12 -7.84
N VAL A 47 -2.63 0.88 -6.64
CA VAL A 47 -2.76 -0.36 -5.90
C VAL A 47 -3.38 -0.02 -4.55
N ASN A 48 -4.51 -0.64 -4.24
CA ASN A 48 -5.13 -0.52 -2.92
C ASN A 48 -4.85 -1.79 -2.11
N GLY A 49 -4.95 -1.68 -0.80
CA GLY A 49 -4.88 -2.83 0.09
C GLY A 49 -4.82 -2.38 1.53
N SER A 50 -4.41 -3.28 2.41
CA SER A 50 -4.33 -3.04 3.83
C SER A 50 -2.97 -3.48 4.35
N VAL A 51 -2.40 -2.71 5.29
CA VAL A 51 -1.08 -2.95 5.87
C VAL A 51 -1.09 -2.66 7.37
N ASP A 52 -0.24 -3.35 8.14
CA ASP A 52 0.03 -2.96 9.52
C ASP A 52 0.56 -1.52 9.56
N ALA A 53 0.02 -0.66 10.43
CA ALA A 53 0.45 0.74 10.55
C ALA A 53 1.97 0.88 10.77
N GLU A 54 2.59 -0.08 11.47
CA GLU A 54 4.04 -0.12 11.72
C GLU A 54 4.87 -0.44 10.45
N LYS A 55 4.26 -1.08 9.45
CA LYS A 55 4.89 -1.45 8.16
C LYS A 55 4.61 -0.45 7.05
N LEU A 56 3.83 0.61 7.30
CA LEU A 56 3.52 1.64 6.32
C LEU A 56 4.77 2.27 5.70
N GLU A 57 5.79 2.54 6.53
CA GLU A 57 7.07 3.10 6.07
C GLU A 57 7.86 2.12 5.18
N ALA A 58 7.64 0.81 5.32
CA ALA A 58 8.25 -0.18 4.43
C ALA A 58 7.67 -0.09 3.02
N LEU A 59 6.34 0.08 2.88
CA LEU A 59 5.69 0.25 1.58
C LEU A 59 6.20 1.48 0.83
N LYS A 60 6.46 2.59 1.54
CA LYS A 60 7.00 3.83 0.94
C LYS A 60 8.40 3.67 0.37
N ARG A 61 9.15 2.64 0.81
CA ARG A 61 10.53 2.36 0.35
C ARG A 61 10.60 1.38 -0.81
N VAL A 62 9.47 0.79 -1.21
CA VAL A 62 9.42 -0.15 -2.34
C VAL A 62 9.74 0.60 -3.63
N ALA A 63 10.68 0.06 -4.42
CA ALA A 63 11.07 0.64 -5.69
C ALA A 63 9.86 0.69 -6.64
N GLY A 64 9.64 1.84 -7.29
CA GLY A 64 8.48 2.04 -8.17
C GLY A 64 7.24 2.59 -7.46
N VAL A 65 7.25 2.77 -6.14
CA VAL A 65 6.20 3.49 -5.43
C VAL A 65 6.43 4.99 -5.54
N ALA A 66 5.43 5.71 -6.07
CA ALA A 66 5.43 7.17 -6.13
C ALA A 66 4.88 7.79 -4.84
N SER A 67 3.84 7.19 -4.23
CA SER A 67 3.28 7.65 -2.96
C SER A 67 2.42 6.58 -2.29
N VAL A 68 2.41 6.56 -0.96
CA VAL A 68 1.47 5.77 -0.15
C VAL A 68 0.59 6.74 0.65
N ARG A 69 -0.72 6.59 0.56
CA ARG A 69 -1.70 7.35 1.35
C ARG A 69 -2.49 6.38 2.21
N GLU A 70 -2.58 6.68 3.49
CA GLU A 70 -3.54 6.01 4.37
C GLU A 70 -4.94 6.48 4.04
N ASP A 71 -5.83 5.54 3.74
CA ASP A 71 -7.25 5.79 3.60
C ASP A 71 -7.84 5.88 4.99
N ARG A 72 -7.78 7.10 5.56
CA ARG A 72 -8.62 7.42 6.71
C ARG A 72 -10.05 7.38 6.21
N VAL A 73 -10.73 6.25 6.44
CA VAL A 73 -12.17 6.16 6.27
C VAL A 73 -12.77 7.35 7.02
N TYR A 74 -13.23 8.34 6.27
CA TYR A 74 -13.94 9.48 6.82
C TYR A 74 -15.26 8.93 7.34
N ARG A 75 -15.29 8.57 8.63
CA ARG A 75 -16.51 8.21 9.33
C ARG A 75 -17.29 9.50 9.54
N ALA A 76 -18.02 9.93 8.50
CA ALA A 76 -19.14 10.83 8.70
C ALA A 76 -20.15 10.07 9.57
N GLN A 77 -20.31 10.52 10.81
CA GLN A 77 -21.39 10.09 11.71
C GLN A 77 -22.70 10.69 11.25
#